data_AF-A0A1V5GMS6-F1
#
_entry.id   AF-A0A1V5GMS6-F1
#
_cell.length_a   1.000
_cell.length_b   1.000
_cell.length_c   1.000
_cell.angle_alpha   90.00
_cell.angle_beta   90.00
_cell.angle_gamma   90.00
#
_symmetry.space_group_name_H-M   'P 1'
#
loop_
_entity.id
_entity.type
_entity.pdbx_description
1 polymer ?
#
loop_
_entity_poly.entity_id
_entity_poly.type
_entity_poly.pdbx_seq_one_letter_code
_entity_poly.pdbx_strand_id
1 'polypeptide(L)'
;MKAILKKTAAVVTAAAMMTVSAACSSKKEESSSLSNMVGNGPSDSLVMDEDNMPYGATMTSLKNSTNDKVKIDIDFDPRYFVQDGTDYPEIYLLTEYIEAMQNRDSEKLEKLFYKPYLDFSVQRSSFSDTADYLEKYVDNLENRAKSEIEFTYIVVDTCLNENESENLTDFEFVDQKINELSGEQLTDKVKSRKLVYMDIAFKDSQGNTYMINDTLGSDLSVYIYNIDGTYYLL
;
A
#
# COMPACT_ATOMS: atom_id res chain seq x y z
N MET A 1 -8.78 -52.93 3.20
CA MET A 1 -9.86 -52.02 3.64
C MET A 1 -9.36 -51.21 4.81
N LYS A 2 -9.40 -49.87 4.65
CA LYS A 2 -9.58 -48.79 5.65
C LYS A 2 -8.84 -48.93 7.00
N ALA A 3 -7.78 -48.13 7.23
CA ALA A 3 -7.82 -46.77 7.80
C ALA A 3 -7.62 -46.87 9.35
N ILE A 4 -7.00 -45.96 10.10
CA ILE A 4 -6.77 -44.51 10.02
C ILE A 4 -5.51 -44.27 10.87
N LEU A 5 -4.50 -43.56 10.34
CA LEU A 5 -3.45 -42.98 11.18
C LEU A 5 -3.18 -41.55 10.71
N LYS A 6 -3.58 -40.62 11.61
CA LYS A 6 -2.98 -39.32 11.96
C LYS A 6 -2.60 -38.38 10.80
N LYS A 7 -3.08 -37.13 10.90
CA LYS A 7 -2.21 -35.95 11.04
C LYS A 7 -3.00 -34.68 11.31
N THR A 8 -2.67 -34.07 12.44
CA THR A 8 -2.66 -32.63 12.69
C THR A 8 -2.03 -31.90 11.50
N ALA A 9 -2.76 -30.95 10.91
CA ALA A 9 -2.20 -29.81 10.17
C ALA A 9 -2.71 -28.59 10.95
N ALA A 10 -1.95 -28.11 11.94
CA ALA A 10 -0.95 -27.06 11.73
C ALA A 10 -1.55 -25.96 10.83
N VAL A 11 -1.97 -24.87 11.46
CA VAL A 11 -2.32 -23.60 10.81
C VAL A 11 -1.07 -23.15 10.05
N VAL A 12 -1.09 -23.31 8.74
CA VAL A 12 0.01 -23.03 7.82
C VAL A 12 -0.19 -21.63 7.25
N THR A 13 0.78 -20.76 7.58
CA THR A 13 1.27 -19.66 6.71
C THR A 13 0.32 -18.50 6.42
N ALA A 14 0.21 -17.56 7.36
CA ALA A 14 -0.05 -16.17 7.01
C ALA A 14 1.27 -15.53 6.52
N ALA A 15 1.62 -15.81 5.27
CA ALA A 15 2.67 -15.09 4.56
C ALA A 15 2.11 -14.67 3.21
N ALA A 16 1.58 -13.45 3.15
CA ALA A 16 1.31 -12.75 1.92
C ALA A 16 1.66 -11.27 2.14
N MET A 17 2.87 -10.94 1.68
CA MET A 17 3.36 -9.59 1.36
C MET A 17 3.62 -8.63 2.53
N MET A 18 4.63 -8.97 3.33
CA MET A 18 5.64 -7.96 3.64
C MET A 18 6.71 -8.09 2.56
N THR A 19 6.84 -7.10 1.68
CA THR A 19 8.13 -6.84 1.03
C THR A 19 9.06 -6.35 2.15
N VAL A 20 9.71 -7.30 2.81
CA VAL A 20 10.78 -7.01 3.74
C VAL A 20 11.97 -6.56 2.90
N SER A 21 12.02 -5.28 2.52
CA SER A 21 13.30 -4.67 2.18
C SER A 21 14.12 -4.67 3.47
N ALA A 22 15.11 -5.56 3.49
CA ALA A 22 16.02 -5.71 4.60
C ALA A 22 16.87 -4.44 4.73
N ALA A 23 16.59 -3.63 5.74
CA ALA A 23 17.57 -2.72 6.34
C ALA A 23 17.69 -2.99 7.84
N CYS A 24 18.08 -4.21 8.19
CA CYS A 24 18.81 -4.45 9.44
C CYS A 24 20.17 -3.74 9.34
N SER A 25 20.22 -2.45 9.63
CA SER A 25 21.47 -1.78 10.00
C SER A 25 21.51 -1.70 11.52
N SER A 26 22.21 -2.67 12.11
CA SER A 26 22.63 -2.62 13.50
C SER A 26 23.68 -1.53 13.66
N LYS A 27 23.24 -0.30 13.93
CA LYS A 27 24.10 0.69 14.58
C LYS A 27 23.88 0.62 16.09
N LYS A 28 24.93 0.14 16.76
CA LYS A 28 25.16 0.41 18.18
C LYS A 28 25.24 1.92 18.44
N GLU A 29 25.10 2.24 19.72
CA GLU A 29 25.40 3.50 20.42
C GLU A 29 24.18 4.40 20.61
N GLU A 30 23.99 5.12 21.71
CA GLU A 30 24.54 5.13 23.07
C GLU A 30 23.50 5.96 23.85
N SER A 31 23.31 5.67 25.14
CA SER A 31 22.43 6.47 25.98
C SER A 31 22.94 7.91 26.09
N SER A 32 22.14 8.89 25.66
CA SER A 32 22.26 10.24 26.18
C SER A 32 20.88 10.87 26.34
N SER A 33 20.79 11.66 27.41
CA SER A 33 19.61 12.16 28.09
C SER A 33 18.64 12.99 27.24
N LEU A 34 17.35 12.68 27.41
CA LEU A 34 16.19 13.50 27.05
C LEU A 34 16.35 14.93 27.56
N SER A 35 16.62 15.86 26.64
CA SER A 35 16.33 17.29 26.82
C SER A 35 15.07 17.60 26.02
N ASN A 36 13.99 17.96 26.72
CA ASN A 36 12.76 18.46 26.12
C ASN A 36 13.06 19.67 25.23
N MET A 37 12.88 19.53 23.91
CA MET A 37 12.80 20.66 22.99
C MET A 37 11.34 21.06 22.79
N VAL A 38 10.79 21.74 23.79
CA VAL A 38 9.66 22.65 23.60
C VAL A 38 10.23 24.02 23.29
N GLY A 39 9.92 24.57 22.12
CA GLY A 39 10.06 26.00 21.83
C GLY A 39 11.32 26.40 21.06
N ASN A 40 11.23 26.34 19.73
CA ASN A 40 11.63 27.45 18.87
C ASN A 40 10.84 27.31 17.56
N GLY A 41 9.89 28.22 17.33
CA GLY A 41 9.22 28.31 16.04
C GLY A 41 10.26 28.53 14.92
N PRO A 42 10.01 28.03 13.70
CA PRO A 42 10.94 28.23 12.60
C PRO A 42 11.18 29.73 12.39
N SER A 43 12.45 30.13 12.39
CA SER A 43 12.87 31.47 11.98
C SER A 43 12.35 31.78 10.57
N ASP A 44 11.85 32.99 10.34
CA ASP A 44 11.27 33.56 9.10
C ASP A 44 12.17 33.48 7.82
N SER A 45 13.27 32.72 7.84
CA SER A 45 14.23 32.62 6.72
C SER A 45 14.44 31.20 6.18
N LEU A 46 13.59 30.22 6.49
CA LEU A 46 13.65 28.88 5.90
C LEU A 46 12.57 28.73 4.83
N VAL A 47 12.69 29.49 3.75
CA VAL A 47 12.02 29.14 2.49
C VAL A 47 12.80 27.95 1.93
N MET A 48 12.38 26.73 2.28
CA MET A 48 12.90 25.53 1.62
C MET A 48 12.35 25.51 0.20
N ASP A 49 13.22 25.19 -0.75
CA ASP A 49 12.80 24.91 -2.13
C ASP A 49 11.78 23.76 -2.13
N GLU A 50 10.79 23.78 -3.03
CA GLU A 50 9.77 22.74 -3.11
C GLU A 50 10.38 21.34 -3.30
N ASP A 51 11.52 21.26 -3.99
CA ASP A 51 12.29 20.03 -4.22
C ASP A 51 12.98 19.49 -2.95
N ASN A 52 13.13 20.33 -1.91
CA ASN A 52 13.76 19.94 -0.64
C ASN A 52 12.75 19.73 0.49
N MET A 53 11.44 19.89 0.23
CA MET A 53 10.43 19.67 1.24
C MET A 53 10.14 18.16 1.39
N PRO A 54 10.14 17.62 2.62
CA PRO A 54 9.83 16.22 2.84
C PRO A 54 8.42 15.87 2.33
N TYR A 55 8.18 14.58 2.09
CA TYR A 55 6.83 14.09 1.79
C TYR A 55 5.85 14.55 2.88
N GLY A 56 4.69 15.03 2.46
CA GLY A 56 3.63 15.50 3.37
C GLY A 56 3.72 16.97 3.74
N ALA A 57 4.68 17.71 3.20
CA ALA A 57 4.72 19.17 3.37
C ALA A 57 3.56 19.89 2.66
N THR A 58 3.00 19.29 1.60
CA THR A 58 1.96 19.90 0.74
C THR A 58 0.71 19.03 0.60
N MET A 59 0.27 18.39 1.68
CA MET A 59 -0.88 17.48 1.66
C MET A 59 -2.14 18.12 1.07
N THR A 60 -2.82 17.35 0.23
CA THR A 60 -4.13 17.66 -0.36
C THR A 60 -5.12 16.57 0.01
N SER A 61 -6.34 16.98 0.34
CA SER A 61 -7.46 16.07 0.62
C SER A 61 -8.39 15.97 -0.58
N LEU A 62 -8.70 14.75 -1.00
CA LEU A 62 -9.81 14.47 -1.89
C LEU A 62 -10.92 13.76 -1.13
N LYS A 63 -12.15 14.24 -1.30
CA LYS A 63 -13.33 13.72 -0.59
C LYS A 63 -14.36 13.17 -1.55
N ASN A 64 -14.91 12.01 -1.23
CA ASN A 64 -15.99 11.35 -1.96
C ASN A 64 -17.20 12.28 -2.11
N SER A 65 -17.53 13.03 -1.05
CA SER A 65 -18.63 14.01 -1.06
C SER A 65 -18.51 15.13 -2.11
N THR A 66 -17.31 15.36 -2.65
CA THR A 66 -17.03 16.42 -3.63
C THR A 66 -16.47 15.90 -4.96
N ASN A 67 -16.11 14.61 -5.03
CA ASN A 67 -15.52 13.97 -6.20
C ASN A 67 -16.00 12.52 -6.27
N ASP A 68 -16.83 12.20 -7.26
CA ASP A 68 -17.48 10.89 -7.42
C ASP A 68 -16.53 9.74 -7.80
N LYS A 69 -15.32 10.08 -8.28
CA LYS A 69 -14.24 9.13 -8.57
C LYS A 69 -13.53 8.66 -7.30
N VAL A 70 -13.63 9.44 -6.21
CA VAL A 70 -13.03 9.13 -4.92
C VAL A 70 -13.99 8.24 -4.15
N LYS A 71 -13.59 7.00 -3.86
CA LYS A 71 -14.46 6.01 -3.18
C LYS A 71 -14.34 6.07 -1.67
N ILE A 72 -13.16 6.40 -1.18
CA ILE A 72 -12.85 6.64 0.22
C ILE A 72 -12.04 7.95 0.27
N ASP A 73 -12.36 8.81 1.23
CA ASP A 73 -11.64 10.08 1.42
C ASP A 73 -10.15 9.80 1.62
N ILE A 74 -9.29 10.63 1.00
CA ILE A 74 -7.85 10.37 0.93
C ILE A 74 -7.04 11.66 1.04
N ASP A 75 -5.98 11.60 1.82
CA ASP A 75 -4.92 12.59 1.95
C ASP A 75 -3.64 12.11 1.28
N PHE A 76 -3.02 12.97 0.46
CA PHE A 76 -1.75 12.66 -0.21
C PHE A 76 -0.98 13.94 -0.56
N ASP A 77 0.33 13.81 -0.78
CA ASP A 77 1.15 14.88 -1.33
C ASP A 77 1.08 14.88 -2.87
N PRO A 78 0.45 15.88 -3.51
CA PRO A 78 0.20 15.88 -4.95
C PRO A 78 1.47 15.98 -5.78
N ARG A 79 2.61 16.43 -5.21
CA ARG A 79 3.89 16.51 -5.93
C ARG A 79 4.36 15.15 -6.46
N TYR A 80 3.92 14.06 -5.83
CA TYR A 80 4.32 12.70 -6.15
C TYR A 80 3.36 11.99 -7.12
N PHE A 81 2.23 12.61 -7.49
CA PHE A 81 1.19 11.98 -8.30
C PHE A 81 0.92 12.75 -9.59
N VAL A 82 0.56 12.01 -10.64
CA VAL A 82 0.21 12.61 -11.93
C VAL A 82 -1.13 13.32 -11.79
N GLN A 83 -1.12 14.61 -12.10
CA GLN A 83 -2.30 15.45 -12.15
C GLN A 83 -2.73 15.66 -13.61
N ASP A 84 -3.97 15.32 -13.94
CA ASP A 84 -4.62 15.61 -15.21
C ASP A 84 -5.77 16.61 -14.99
N GLY A 85 -5.47 17.90 -15.12
CA GLY A 85 -6.40 18.96 -14.74
C GLY A 85 -6.69 18.95 -13.23
N THR A 86 -7.90 18.57 -12.84
CA THR A 86 -8.29 18.39 -11.42
C THR A 86 -8.29 16.92 -10.99
N ASP A 87 -7.97 16.00 -11.89
CA ASP A 87 -8.00 14.57 -11.66
C ASP A 87 -6.64 14.01 -11.24
N TYR A 88 -6.70 12.97 -10.41
CA TYR A 88 -5.54 12.19 -9.96
C TYR A 88 -5.78 10.70 -10.20
N PRO A 89 -5.56 10.18 -11.43
CA PRO A 89 -5.87 8.79 -11.79
C PRO A 89 -5.22 7.75 -10.87
N GLU A 90 -3.98 7.98 -10.44
CA GLU A 90 -3.26 7.08 -9.53
C GLU A 90 -3.89 7.05 -8.13
N ILE A 91 -4.41 8.19 -7.65
CA ILE A 91 -5.08 8.29 -6.36
C ILE A 91 -6.44 7.60 -6.41
N TYR A 92 -7.18 7.73 -7.52
CA TYR A 92 -8.45 7.02 -7.69
C TYR A 92 -8.27 5.50 -7.60
N LEU A 93 -7.19 4.98 -8.22
CA LEU A 93 -6.82 3.56 -8.14
C LEU A 93 -6.65 3.08 -6.69
N LEU A 94 -6.02 3.88 -5.82
CA LEU A 94 -5.87 3.57 -4.40
C LEU A 94 -7.21 3.53 -3.68
N THR A 95 -8.07 4.53 -3.89
CA THR A 95 -9.39 4.55 -3.23
C THR A 95 -10.28 3.41 -3.69
N GLU A 96 -10.18 3.03 -4.98
CA GLU A 96 -10.89 1.90 -5.55
C GLU A 96 -10.39 0.56 -5.01
N TYR A 97 -9.09 0.44 -4.71
CA TYR A 97 -8.52 -0.74 -4.08
C TYR A 97 -9.05 -0.94 -2.66
N ILE A 98 -9.09 0.12 -1.85
CA ILE A 98 -9.64 0.03 -0.49
C ILE A 98 -11.15 -0.24 -0.53
N GLU A 99 -11.89 0.34 -1.48
CA GLU A 99 -13.31 0.00 -1.70
C GLU A 99 -13.49 -1.48 -2.10
N ALA A 100 -12.63 -2.03 -2.95
CA ALA A 100 -12.67 -3.45 -3.33
C ALA A 100 -12.46 -4.35 -2.10
N MET A 101 -11.54 -3.98 -1.20
CA MET A 101 -11.37 -4.68 0.08
C MET A 101 -12.59 -4.55 0.99
N GLN A 102 -13.12 -3.34 1.16
CA GLN A 102 -14.31 -3.08 1.98
C GLN A 102 -15.50 -3.97 1.58
N ASN A 103 -15.68 -4.17 0.28
CA ASN A 103 -16.82 -4.88 -0.29
C ASN A 103 -16.51 -6.34 -0.63
N ARG A 104 -15.28 -6.81 -0.38
CA ARG A 104 -14.79 -8.14 -0.80
C ARG A 104 -15.06 -8.40 -2.30
N ASP A 105 -14.88 -7.36 -3.12
CA ASP A 105 -15.16 -7.36 -4.56
C ASP A 105 -13.93 -7.80 -5.36
N SER A 106 -13.82 -9.10 -5.61
CA SER A 106 -12.72 -9.69 -6.35
C SER A 106 -12.70 -9.28 -7.82
N GLU A 107 -13.85 -9.07 -8.46
CA GLU A 107 -13.91 -8.63 -9.86
C GLU A 107 -13.35 -7.22 -10.03
N LYS A 108 -13.62 -6.34 -9.05
CA LYS A 108 -13.01 -5.02 -9.02
C LYS A 108 -11.50 -5.13 -8.79
N LEU A 109 -11.06 -5.94 -7.83
CA LEU A 109 -9.64 -6.15 -7.57
C LEU A 109 -8.88 -6.62 -8.82
N GLU A 110 -9.43 -7.57 -9.58
CA GLU A 110 -8.83 -8.08 -10.81
C GLU A 110 -8.68 -7.03 -11.91
N LYS A 111 -9.53 -6.00 -11.93
CA LYS A 111 -9.43 -4.89 -12.91
C LYS A 111 -8.38 -3.86 -12.53
N LEU A 112 -8.11 -3.70 -11.23
CA LEU A 112 -7.13 -2.73 -10.72
C LEU A 112 -5.70 -3.26 -10.86
N PHE A 113 -5.50 -4.58 -10.77
CA PHE A 113 -4.18 -5.19 -10.79
C PHE A 113 -3.72 -5.61 -12.19
N TYR A 114 -2.40 -5.64 -12.39
CA TYR A 114 -1.84 -6.34 -13.54
C TYR A 114 -2.05 -7.86 -13.35
N LYS A 115 -2.98 -8.43 -14.13
CA LYS A 115 -3.52 -9.78 -13.88
C LYS A 115 -2.46 -10.88 -13.70
N PRO A 116 -1.40 -11.00 -14.51
CA PRO A 116 -0.37 -12.01 -14.29
C PRO A 116 0.32 -11.92 -12.93
N TYR A 117 0.51 -10.69 -12.43
CA TYR A 117 1.11 -10.47 -11.11
C TYR A 117 0.14 -10.79 -9.98
N LEU A 118 -1.15 -10.43 -10.12
CA LEU A 118 -2.18 -10.84 -9.16
C LEU A 118 -2.26 -12.37 -9.08
N ASP A 119 -2.25 -13.07 -10.22
CA ASP A 119 -2.26 -14.54 -10.26
C ASP A 119 -1.06 -15.16 -9.56
N PHE A 120 0.13 -14.59 -9.78
CA PHE A 120 1.33 -14.96 -9.03
C PHE A 120 1.16 -14.74 -7.53
N SER A 121 0.56 -13.62 -7.12
CA SER A 121 0.33 -13.23 -5.72
C SER A 121 -0.62 -14.19 -5.00
N VAL A 122 -1.73 -14.52 -5.65
CA VAL A 122 -2.74 -15.48 -5.19
C VAL A 122 -2.10 -16.88 -5.02
N GLN A 123 -1.39 -17.35 -6.05
CA GLN A 123 -0.75 -18.68 -6.02
C GLN A 123 0.37 -18.78 -4.99
N ARG A 124 1.22 -17.74 -4.89
CA ARG A 124 2.30 -17.68 -3.89
C ARG A 124 1.75 -17.76 -2.46
N SER A 125 0.57 -17.19 -2.26
CA SER A 125 -0.14 -17.19 -0.97
C SER A 125 -0.94 -18.48 -0.73
N SER A 126 -0.85 -19.45 -1.64
CA SER A 126 -1.55 -20.75 -1.59
C SER A 126 -3.08 -20.67 -1.61
N PHE A 127 -3.64 -19.61 -2.21
CA PHE A 127 -5.07 -19.49 -2.45
C PHE A 127 -5.45 -19.97 -3.85
N SER A 128 -6.70 -20.39 -4.04
CA SER A 128 -7.18 -20.93 -5.32
C SER A 128 -7.47 -19.84 -6.35
N ASP A 129 -7.95 -18.68 -5.89
CA ASP A 129 -8.46 -17.60 -6.71
C ASP A 129 -8.43 -16.27 -5.94
N THR A 130 -8.68 -15.18 -6.67
CA THR A 130 -8.69 -13.82 -6.13
C THR A 130 -9.73 -13.61 -5.03
N ALA A 131 -10.88 -14.29 -5.11
CA ALA A 131 -11.93 -14.13 -4.11
C ALA A 131 -11.51 -14.71 -2.77
N ASP A 132 -10.99 -15.94 -2.75
CA ASP A 132 -10.46 -16.57 -1.52
C ASP A 132 -9.28 -15.77 -0.95
N TYR A 133 -8.38 -15.28 -1.81
CA TYR A 133 -7.29 -14.41 -1.39
C TYR A 133 -7.77 -13.13 -0.70
N LEU A 134 -8.69 -12.39 -1.33
CA LEU A 134 -9.24 -11.15 -0.80
C LEU A 134 -10.02 -11.39 0.49
N GLU A 135 -10.86 -12.43 0.51
CA GLU A 135 -11.64 -12.82 1.68
C GLU A 135 -10.73 -13.06 2.88
N LYS A 136 -9.70 -13.88 2.69
CA LYS A 136 -8.76 -14.26 3.75
C LYS A 136 -7.90 -13.09 4.19
N TYR A 137 -7.57 -12.18 3.28
CA TYR A 137 -6.86 -10.96 3.61
C TYR A 137 -7.67 -10.08 4.56
N VAL A 138 -8.92 -9.78 4.22
CA VAL A 138 -9.81 -8.96 5.06
C VAL A 138 -10.14 -9.68 6.38
N ASP A 139 -10.40 -11.00 6.36
CA ASP A 139 -10.60 -11.79 7.58
C ASP A 139 -9.41 -11.65 8.54
N ASN A 140 -8.18 -11.65 8.02
CA ASN A 140 -6.99 -11.49 8.85
C ASN A 140 -6.92 -10.10 9.48
N LEU A 141 -7.33 -9.05 8.77
CA LEU A 141 -7.42 -7.70 9.32
C LEU A 141 -8.45 -7.64 10.45
N GLU A 142 -9.66 -8.14 10.20
CA GLU A 142 -10.74 -8.19 11.19
C GLU A 142 -10.36 -9.01 12.43
N ASN A 143 -9.67 -10.13 12.24
CA ASN A 143 -9.15 -10.96 13.34
C ASN A 143 -8.12 -10.22 14.19
N ARG A 144 -7.24 -9.40 13.57
CA ARG A 144 -6.24 -8.60 14.29
C ARG A 144 -6.89 -7.42 15.01
N ALA A 145 -7.85 -6.76 14.38
CA ALA A 145 -8.69 -5.72 14.98
C ALA A 145 -9.64 -6.26 16.07
N LYS A 146 -9.91 -7.58 16.07
CA LYS A 146 -10.91 -8.25 16.91
C LYS A 146 -12.32 -7.70 16.71
N SER A 147 -12.62 -7.24 15.50
CA SER A 147 -13.89 -6.66 15.08
C SER A 147 -14.02 -6.70 13.57
N GLU A 148 -15.25 -6.68 13.07
CA GLU A 148 -15.54 -6.24 11.70
C GLU A 148 -14.97 -4.82 11.50
N ILE A 149 -14.50 -4.55 10.28
CA ILE A 149 -13.85 -3.28 9.93
C ILE A 149 -14.65 -2.51 8.87
N GLU A 150 -14.79 -1.21 9.08
CA GLU A 150 -15.26 -0.25 8.08
C GLU A 150 -14.12 0.73 7.79
N PHE A 151 -13.50 0.63 6.62
CA PHE A 151 -12.51 1.61 6.14
C PHE A 151 -13.19 2.95 5.88
N THR A 152 -12.57 4.03 6.37
CA THR A 152 -13.18 5.37 6.35
C THR A 152 -12.30 6.45 5.75
N TYR A 153 -10.98 6.27 5.80
CA TYR A 153 -10.02 7.27 5.38
C TYR A 153 -8.70 6.65 4.99
N ILE A 154 -8.01 7.25 4.04
CA ILE A 154 -6.65 6.86 3.63
C ILE A 154 -5.73 8.05 3.85
N VAL A 155 -4.60 7.83 4.50
CA VAL A 155 -3.45 8.74 4.50
C VAL A 155 -2.36 8.07 3.70
N VAL A 156 -1.93 8.68 2.61
CA VAL A 156 -0.67 8.29 1.98
C VAL A 156 0.45 8.89 2.82
N ASP A 157 1.23 8.05 3.49
CA ASP A 157 2.30 8.49 4.39
C ASP A 157 3.61 8.72 3.65
N THR A 158 3.86 7.93 2.61
CA THR A 158 5.09 8.01 1.82
C THR A 158 4.83 7.49 0.42
N CYS A 159 5.44 8.14 -0.57
CA CYS A 159 5.47 7.67 -1.94
C CYS A 159 6.92 7.67 -2.44
N LEU A 160 7.47 6.48 -2.66
CA LEU A 160 8.76 6.34 -3.34
C LEU A 160 8.52 6.35 -4.84
N ASN A 161 9.29 7.15 -5.56
CA ASN A 161 9.22 7.23 -7.02
C ASN A 161 10.56 6.81 -7.63
N GLU A 162 10.52 6.42 -8.90
CA GLU A 162 11.69 5.96 -9.66
C GLU A 162 12.74 7.04 -9.99
N ASN A 163 12.44 8.32 -9.79
CA ASN A 163 13.36 9.42 -10.12
C ASN A 163 14.50 9.54 -9.11
N GLU A 164 14.32 8.99 -7.92
CA GLU A 164 15.33 8.96 -6.87
C GLU A 164 16.12 7.66 -6.96
N SER A 165 17.43 7.76 -7.22
CA SER A 165 18.29 6.59 -7.48
C SER A 165 18.33 5.60 -6.30
N GLU A 166 18.11 6.07 -5.09
CA GLU A 166 18.07 5.25 -3.88
C GLU A 166 16.84 4.35 -3.79
N ASN A 167 15.74 4.71 -4.47
CA ASN A 167 14.50 3.92 -4.48
C ASN A 167 14.52 2.81 -5.55
N LEU A 168 15.50 2.79 -6.45
CA LEU A 168 15.51 1.84 -7.58
C LEU A 168 15.53 0.39 -7.11
N THR A 169 16.17 0.10 -5.97
CA THR A 169 16.23 -1.25 -5.39
C THR A 169 14.87 -1.75 -4.91
N ASP A 170 13.94 -0.87 -4.57
CA ASP A 170 12.58 -1.26 -4.16
C ASP A 170 11.75 -1.80 -5.34
N PHE A 171 12.12 -1.46 -6.57
CA PHE A 171 11.41 -1.90 -7.78
C PHE A 171 12.02 -3.15 -8.44
N GLU A 172 13.28 -3.50 -8.15
CA GLU A 172 14.01 -4.57 -8.84
C GLU A 172 13.27 -5.92 -8.82
N PHE A 173 12.72 -6.30 -7.67
CA PHE A 173 11.99 -7.56 -7.55
C PHE A 173 10.71 -7.55 -8.40
N VAL A 174 9.94 -6.46 -8.36
CA VAL A 174 8.68 -6.33 -9.10
C VAL A 174 8.97 -6.32 -10.60
N ASP A 175 9.97 -5.55 -11.03
CA ASP A 175 10.44 -5.48 -12.43
C ASP A 175 10.86 -6.85 -12.98
N GLN A 176 11.70 -7.57 -12.23
CA GLN A 176 12.10 -8.91 -12.61
C GLN A 176 10.87 -9.81 -12.72
N LYS A 177 9.94 -9.72 -11.77
CA LYS A 177 8.76 -10.57 -11.73
C LYS A 177 7.80 -10.30 -12.90
N ILE A 178 7.53 -9.04 -13.24
CA ILE A 178 6.63 -8.70 -14.35
C ILE A 178 7.23 -9.09 -15.71
N ASN A 179 8.55 -9.00 -15.87
CA ASN A 179 9.23 -9.51 -17.07
C ASN A 179 9.12 -11.05 -17.16
N GLU A 180 9.37 -11.76 -16.05
CA GLU A 180 9.23 -13.22 -15.99
C GLU A 180 7.79 -13.69 -16.30
N LEU A 181 6.78 -13.01 -15.73
CA LEU A 181 5.37 -13.39 -15.87
C LEU A 181 4.78 -13.04 -17.23
N SER A 182 5.22 -11.95 -17.85
CA SER A 182 4.79 -11.57 -19.20
C SER A 182 5.46 -12.40 -20.29
N GLY A 183 6.64 -12.98 -20.00
CA GLY A 183 7.45 -13.70 -20.99
C GLY A 183 8.19 -12.76 -21.96
N GLU A 184 8.16 -11.45 -21.72
CA GLU A 184 8.84 -10.42 -22.48
C GLU A 184 9.45 -9.35 -21.55
N GLN A 185 10.20 -8.41 -22.11
CA GLN A 185 10.75 -7.28 -21.36
C GLN A 185 9.66 -6.22 -21.12
N LEU A 186 8.64 -6.53 -20.32
CA LEU A 186 7.50 -5.64 -20.03
C LEU A 186 7.95 -4.29 -19.44
N THR A 187 9.06 -4.27 -18.70
CA THR A 187 9.68 -3.03 -18.19
C THR A 187 9.98 -2.00 -19.28
N ASP A 188 10.18 -2.40 -20.54
CA ASP A 188 10.35 -1.45 -21.66
C ASP A 188 9.07 -0.64 -21.98
N LYS A 189 7.92 -1.09 -21.47
CA LYS A 189 6.60 -0.45 -21.60
C LYS A 189 6.18 0.32 -20.35
N VAL A 190 6.98 0.25 -19.28
CA VAL A 190 6.72 0.98 -18.04
C VAL A 190 7.12 2.44 -18.24
N LYS A 191 6.15 3.35 -18.12
CA LYS A 191 6.35 4.80 -18.26
C LYS A 191 6.61 5.50 -16.94
N SER A 192 6.14 4.91 -15.86
CA SER A 192 6.38 5.38 -14.49
C SER A 192 6.03 4.28 -13.50
N ARG A 193 6.73 4.23 -12.37
CA ARG A 193 6.36 3.40 -11.21
C ARG A 193 6.55 4.10 -9.88
N LYS A 194 5.73 3.71 -8.91
CA LYS A 194 5.71 4.25 -7.55
C LYS A 194 5.45 3.14 -6.55
N LEU A 195 6.01 3.26 -5.36
CA LEU A 195 5.67 2.45 -4.20
C LEU A 195 5.00 3.38 -3.18
N VAL A 196 3.74 3.09 -2.87
CA VAL A 196 2.91 3.93 -2.03
C VAL A 196 2.65 3.23 -0.70
N TYR A 197 2.93 3.91 0.40
CA TYR A 197 2.61 3.47 1.75
C TYR A 197 1.37 4.23 2.24
N MET A 198 0.37 3.49 2.70
CA MET A 198 -0.93 3.98 3.11
C MET A 198 -1.23 3.53 4.54
N ASP A 199 -1.50 4.49 5.41
CA ASP A 199 -2.14 4.23 6.68
C ASP A 199 -3.64 4.49 6.56
N ILE A 200 -4.43 3.49 6.92
CA ILE A 200 -5.86 3.45 6.61
C ILE A 200 -6.64 3.51 7.91
N ALA A 201 -7.48 4.53 8.06
CA ALA A 201 -8.38 4.61 9.19
C ALA A 201 -9.57 3.68 8.99
N PHE A 202 -9.86 2.87 10.00
CA PHE A 202 -11.05 2.03 10.03
C PHE A 202 -11.83 2.21 11.34
N LYS A 203 -13.13 1.95 11.29
CA LYS A 203 -13.98 1.84 12.48
C LYS A 203 -14.20 0.39 12.85
N ASP A 204 -14.18 0.14 14.16
CA ASP A 204 -14.67 -1.12 14.71
C ASP A 204 -16.21 -1.12 14.84
N SER A 205 -16.76 -2.25 15.25
CA SER A 205 -18.20 -2.44 15.51
C SER A 205 -18.77 -1.58 16.65
N GLN A 206 -17.92 -0.94 17.45
CA GLN A 206 -18.29 0.00 18.50
C GLN A 206 -18.19 1.46 18.03
N GLY A 207 -17.74 1.70 16.79
CA GLY A 207 -17.54 3.01 16.20
C GLY A 207 -16.23 3.69 16.62
N ASN A 208 -15.31 2.98 17.28
CA ASN A 208 -13.98 3.50 17.58
C ASN A 208 -13.13 3.50 16.30
N THR A 209 -12.39 4.58 16.07
CA THR A 209 -11.50 4.71 14.91
C THR A 209 -10.07 4.34 15.28
N TYR A 210 -9.45 3.55 14.41
CA TYR A 210 -8.06 3.11 14.51
C TYR A 210 -7.35 3.29 13.18
N MET A 211 -6.04 3.41 13.24
CA MET A 211 -5.17 3.34 12.07
C MET A 211 -4.67 1.91 11.84
N ILE A 212 -4.42 1.55 10.58
CA ILE A 212 -3.99 0.19 10.23
C ILE A 212 -2.59 -0.07 10.76
N ASN A 213 -1.69 0.92 10.73
CA ASN A 213 -0.34 0.79 11.25
C ASN A 213 -0.33 0.50 12.76
N ASP A 214 -1.18 1.18 13.54
CA ASP A 214 -1.33 0.90 14.97
C ASP A 214 -1.78 -0.54 15.28
N THR A 215 -2.51 -1.16 14.36
CA THR A 215 -3.06 -2.52 14.51
C THR A 215 -2.15 -3.61 13.95
N LEU A 216 -1.47 -3.32 12.83
CA LEU A 216 -0.64 -4.29 12.11
C LEU A 216 0.86 -4.17 12.43
N GLY A 217 1.30 -3.01 12.91
CA GLY A 217 2.69 -2.63 13.10
C GLY A 217 3.39 -2.16 11.82
N SER A 218 2.63 -1.91 10.75
CA SER A 218 3.13 -1.40 9.47
C SER A 218 2.00 -0.85 8.61
N ASP A 219 2.33 0.10 7.73
CA ASP A 219 1.44 0.61 6.70
C ASP A 219 1.10 -0.46 5.66
N LEU A 220 -0.02 -0.27 4.96
CA LEU A 220 -0.30 -1.01 3.74
C LEU A 220 0.55 -0.44 2.61
N SER A 221 1.27 -1.27 1.86
CA SER A 221 2.05 -0.80 0.71
C SER A 221 1.55 -1.42 -0.59
N VAL A 222 1.59 -0.64 -1.66
CA VAL A 222 1.20 -1.09 -3.00
C VAL A 222 2.05 -0.41 -4.07
N TYR A 223 2.39 -1.14 -5.12
CA TYR A 223 3.06 -0.55 -6.27
C TYR A 223 2.02 -0.04 -7.27
N ILE A 224 2.27 1.13 -7.85
CA ILE A 224 1.51 1.66 -8.98
C ILE A 224 2.44 1.72 -10.17
N TYR A 225 2.12 1.00 -11.25
CA TYR A 225 2.87 1.04 -12.50
C TYR A 225 2.00 1.55 -13.64
N ASN A 226 2.54 2.48 -14.43
CA ASN A 226 1.98 2.86 -15.72
C ASN A 226 2.59 1.98 -16.82
N ILE A 227 1.83 1.00 -17.30
CA ILE A 227 2.24 0.08 -18.36
C ILE A 227 1.46 0.44 -19.62
N ASP A 228 2.15 0.86 -20.68
CA ASP A 228 1.54 1.28 -21.96
C ASP A 228 0.46 2.38 -21.84
N GLY A 229 0.53 3.23 -20.81
CA GLY A 229 -0.45 4.30 -20.57
C GLY A 229 -1.61 3.90 -19.64
N THR A 230 -1.65 2.67 -19.14
CA THR A 230 -2.65 2.22 -18.16
C THR A 230 -2.00 2.04 -16.79
N TYR A 231 -2.62 2.57 -15.75
CA TYR A 231 -2.17 2.40 -14.37
C TYR A 231 -2.68 1.07 -13.81
N TYR A 232 -1.78 0.30 -13.22
CA TYR A 232 -2.05 -0.97 -12.57
C TYR A 232 -1.45 -0.99 -11.17
N LEU A 233 -2.14 -1.70 -10.27
CA LEU A 233 -1.57 -2.14 -9.01
C LEU A 233 -0.75 -3.42 -9.21
N LEU A 234 0.34 -3.52 -8.45
CA LEU A 234 1.20 -4.69 -8.33
C LEU A 234 1.46 -4.95 -6.85
#